data_AF-A0A927WNW4-F1
#
_entry.id   AF-A0A927WNW4-F1
#
_cell.length_a   1.000
_cell.length_b   1.000
_cell.length_c   1.000
_cell.angle_alpha   90.00
_cell.angle_beta   90.00
_cell.angle_gamma   90.00
#
_symmetry.space_group_name_H-M   'P 1'
#
loop_
_entity.id
_entity.type
_entity.pdbx_description
1 polymer ?
#
loop_
_entity_poly.entity_id
_entity_poly.type
_entity_poly.pdbx_seq_one_letter_code
_entity_poly.pdbx_strand_id
1 'polypeptide(L)'
;MKKRNKDAKRKAFYNEKRDCYLSVDGKYYCYRTWDETGKRSSIQKFEVGKDLSVDLSVFLDESDHDMDLNDRYADEWRNDVFDAKVTNYAANPYDGDGTNPWNTIADKGGSPEDVLFAEPKPENPHVSLVRQVIEEKCTEAQQDFFHNHFGMQKQMEEIRQEEAVRTGKLPSQVAMTNRKNKILDKVAKILGVERVKRCKHNKD
;
A
#
# COMPACT_ATOMS: atom_id res chain seq x y z
N MET A 1 -20.83 -11.27 40.87
CA MET A 1 -20.06 -11.35 39.61
C MET A 1 -19.06 -10.20 39.55
N LYS A 2 -17.81 -10.48 39.17
CA LYS A 2 -16.67 -9.55 39.15
C LYS A 2 -16.81 -8.47 38.07
N LYS A 3 -16.51 -7.23 38.47
CA LYS A 3 -15.87 -6.10 37.76
C LYS A 3 -16.31 -5.75 36.32
N ARG A 4 -16.83 -4.53 36.16
CA ARG A 4 -16.23 -3.54 35.25
C ARG A 4 -15.96 -2.27 36.03
N ASN A 5 -14.75 -2.19 36.58
CA ASN A 5 -14.14 -0.90 36.86
C ASN A 5 -13.24 -0.62 35.66
N LYS A 6 -13.51 0.50 35.00
CA LYS A 6 -12.61 1.34 34.20
C LYS A 6 -13.53 2.44 33.70
N ASP A 7 -13.33 3.66 34.19
CA ASP A 7 -13.83 4.87 33.56
C ASP A 7 -13.79 4.66 32.05
N ALA A 8 -14.93 4.79 31.37
CA ALA A 8 -14.94 4.89 29.92
C ALA A 8 -14.17 6.18 29.63
N LYS A 9 -12.85 6.06 29.51
CA LYS A 9 -11.97 7.17 29.19
C LYS A 9 -12.41 7.61 27.82
N ARG A 10 -13.14 8.73 27.80
CA ARG A 10 -13.51 9.46 26.59
C ARG A 10 -12.33 9.45 25.63
N LYS A 11 -12.55 8.98 24.41
CA LYS A 11 -11.52 8.89 23.38
C LYS A 11 -11.34 10.24 22.71
N ALA A 12 -12.44 10.95 22.43
CA ALA A 12 -12.37 12.28 21.83
C ALA A 12 -11.87 13.33 22.84
N PHE A 13 -11.17 14.34 22.33
CA PHE A 13 -10.86 15.52 23.10
C PHE A 13 -12.12 16.39 23.29
N TYR A 14 -12.25 17.04 24.46
CA TYR A 14 -13.36 17.96 24.67
C TYR A 14 -13.15 19.24 23.87
N ASN A 15 -14.05 19.55 22.95
CA ASN A 15 -13.97 20.76 22.16
C ASN A 15 -15.34 21.40 21.93
N GLU A 16 -15.67 22.43 22.72
CA GLU A 16 -16.93 23.18 22.60
C GLU A 16 -17.08 23.98 21.30
N LYS A 17 -15.97 24.20 20.57
CA LYS A 17 -16.01 24.93 19.29
C LYS A 17 -16.57 24.07 18.17
N ARG A 18 -16.59 22.73 18.32
CA ARG A 18 -17.17 21.79 17.37
C ARG A 18 -18.67 21.91 17.30
N ASP A 19 -19.22 21.39 16.20
CA ASP A 19 -20.66 21.28 16.03
C ASP A 19 -21.25 20.15 16.89
N CYS A 20 -20.47 19.13 17.23
CA CYS A 20 -20.87 18.07 18.15
C CYS A 20 -19.74 17.70 19.12
N TYR A 21 -20.10 17.44 20.39
CA TYR A 21 -19.14 17.02 21.41
C TYR A 21 -19.82 16.43 22.63
N LEU A 22 -19.13 15.51 23.30
CA LEU A 22 -19.49 15.07 24.65
C LEU A 22 -19.05 16.11 25.69
N SER A 23 -19.94 16.48 26.61
CA SER A 23 -19.65 17.36 27.76
C SER A 23 -18.47 16.87 28.61
N VAL A 24 -17.82 17.79 29.33
CA VAL A 24 -16.64 17.48 30.17
C VAL A 24 -16.94 16.41 31.22
N ASP A 25 -18.15 16.45 31.80
CA ASP A 25 -18.63 15.50 32.79
C ASP A 25 -19.22 14.21 32.18
N GLY A 26 -19.28 14.11 30.85
CA GLY A 26 -19.78 12.95 30.13
C GLY A 26 -21.28 12.73 30.24
N LYS A 27 -22.03 13.68 30.83
CA LYS A 27 -23.48 13.52 31.10
C LYS A 27 -24.36 13.90 29.92
N TYR A 28 -23.88 14.83 29.10
CA TYR A 28 -24.61 15.33 27.95
C TYR A 28 -23.80 15.15 26.67
N TYR A 29 -24.47 14.73 25.62
CA TYR A 29 -23.99 14.93 24.25
C TYR A 29 -24.58 16.23 23.70
N CYS A 30 -23.73 17.12 23.22
CA CYS A 30 -24.10 18.45 22.74
C CYS A 30 -24.02 18.49 21.22
N TYR A 31 -25.05 19.03 20.57
CA TYR A 31 -25.10 19.27 19.13
C TYR A 31 -25.52 20.71 18.84
N ARG A 32 -24.77 21.38 17.96
CA ARG A 32 -25.05 22.74 17.51
C ARG A 32 -26.05 22.67 16.37
N THR A 33 -27.20 23.29 16.59
CA THR A 33 -28.26 23.42 15.59
C THR A 33 -28.38 24.87 15.14
N TRP A 34 -28.75 25.07 13.89
CA TRP A 34 -29.17 26.38 13.40
C TRP A 34 -30.68 26.53 13.62
N ASP A 35 -31.08 27.56 14.37
CA ASP A 35 -32.48 27.94 14.51
C ASP A 35 -32.85 28.91 13.38
N GLU A 36 -33.64 28.44 12.42
CA GLU A 36 -34.10 29.24 11.27
C GLU A 36 -34.97 30.43 11.69
N THR A 37 -35.71 30.30 12.78
CA THR A 37 -36.65 31.34 13.25
C THR A 37 -35.90 32.45 13.97
N GLY A 38 -34.97 32.07 14.85
CA GLY A 38 -34.12 33.01 15.58
C GLY A 38 -32.90 33.51 14.80
N LYS A 39 -32.62 32.95 13.61
CA LYS A 39 -31.39 33.16 12.81
C LYS A 39 -30.12 33.10 13.67
N ARG A 40 -30.06 32.12 14.58
CA ARG A 40 -28.95 31.96 15.53
C ARG A 40 -28.62 30.49 15.73
N SER A 41 -27.35 30.20 15.99
CA SER A 41 -26.93 28.87 16.44
C SER A 41 -27.35 28.65 17.90
N SER A 42 -27.92 27.49 18.19
CA SER A 42 -28.27 27.05 19.54
C SER A 42 -27.64 25.69 19.83
N ILE A 43 -27.40 25.38 21.11
CA ILE A 43 -26.84 24.07 21.51
C ILE A 43 -27.96 23.24 22.09
N GLN A 44 -28.26 22.12 21.44
CA GLN A 44 -29.14 21.09 21.97
C GLN A 44 -28.31 20.10 22.80
N LYS A 45 -28.82 19.75 23.99
CA LYS A 45 -28.15 18.84 24.92
C LYS A 45 -29.01 17.60 25.12
N PHE A 46 -28.42 16.43 24.98
CA PHE A 46 -29.08 15.14 25.18
C PHE A 46 -28.47 14.42 26.37
N GLU A 47 -29.28 14.02 27.35
CA GLU A 47 -28.79 13.34 28.55
C GLU A 47 -28.45 11.87 28.27
N VAL A 48 -27.21 11.47 28.58
CA VAL A 48 -26.70 10.11 28.40
C VAL A 48 -27.35 9.18 29.42
N GLY A 49 -27.89 8.06 28.93
CA GLY A 49 -28.65 7.08 29.70
C GLY A 49 -30.16 7.35 29.77
N LYS A 50 -30.63 8.51 29.28
CA LYS A 50 -32.06 8.86 29.27
C LYS A 50 -32.55 9.17 27.86
N ASP A 51 -32.06 10.28 27.29
CA ASP A 51 -32.43 10.71 25.93
C ASP A 51 -31.58 9.98 24.89
N LEU A 52 -30.33 9.69 25.25
CA LEU A 52 -29.37 8.97 24.43
C LEU A 52 -28.95 7.69 25.16
N SER A 53 -28.97 6.54 24.50
CA SER A 53 -28.48 5.31 25.13
C SER A 53 -26.97 5.40 25.40
N VAL A 54 -26.48 4.66 26.40
CA VAL A 54 -25.05 4.63 26.72
C VAL A 54 -24.24 4.11 25.52
N ASP A 55 -24.73 3.11 24.80
CA ASP A 55 -24.04 2.57 23.62
C ASP A 55 -23.93 3.61 22.49
N LEU A 56 -24.98 4.41 22.26
CA LEU A 56 -24.93 5.50 21.29
C LEU A 56 -23.96 6.60 21.71
N SER A 57 -23.86 6.90 23.01
CA SER A 57 -22.88 7.88 23.49
C SER A 57 -21.43 7.43 23.28
N VAL A 58 -21.16 6.12 23.39
CA VAL A 58 -19.85 5.54 23.10
C VAL A 58 -19.55 5.59 21.60
N PHE A 59 -20.51 5.22 20.76
CA PHE A 59 -20.36 5.31 19.31
C PHE A 59 -20.07 6.74 18.83
N LEU A 60 -20.80 7.72 19.38
CA LEU A 60 -20.60 9.12 19.05
C LEU A 60 -19.23 9.65 19.53
N ASP A 61 -18.77 9.24 20.71
CA ASP A 61 -17.42 9.57 21.19
C ASP A 61 -16.31 8.96 20.29
N GLU A 62 -16.52 7.76 19.77
CA GLU A 62 -15.60 7.15 18.78
C GLU A 62 -15.59 7.92 17.46
N SER A 63 -16.75 8.30 16.94
CA SER A 63 -16.85 9.12 15.74
C SER A 63 -16.20 10.50 15.93
N ASP A 64 -16.39 11.12 17.10
CA ASP A 64 -15.76 12.39 17.43
C ASP A 64 -14.23 12.23 17.50
N HIS A 65 -13.73 11.11 18.02
CA HIS A 65 -12.30 10.81 18.04
C HIS A 65 -11.71 10.61 16.64
N ASP A 66 -12.44 9.95 15.73
CA ASP A 66 -11.99 9.77 14.35
C ASP A 66 -11.86 11.12 13.62
N MET A 67 -12.75 12.08 13.91
CA MET A 67 -12.60 13.45 13.44
C MET A 67 -11.34 14.11 14.01
N ASP A 68 -11.03 13.93 15.30
CA ASP A 68 -9.79 14.46 15.92
C ASP A 68 -8.55 13.95 15.22
N LEU A 69 -8.53 12.66 14.90
CA LEU A 69 -7.44 12.04 14.19
C LEU A 69 -7.30 12.62 12.78
N ASN A 70 -8.43 12.81 12.09
CA ASN A 70 -8.42 13.39 10.75
C ASN A 70 -7.90 14.84 10.75
N ASP A 71 -8.37 15.68 11.68
CA ASP A 71 -7.87 17.05 11.86
C ASP A 71 -6.38 17.06 12.14
N ARG A 72 -5.91 16.19 13.05
CA ARG A 72 -4.48 16.05 13.34
C ARG A 72 -3.67 15.62 12.13
N TYR A 73 -4.15 14.66 11.34
CA TYR A 73 -3.46 14.24 10.12
C TYR A 73 -3.42 15.35 9.08
N ALA A 74 -4.51 16.09 8.92
CA ALA A 74 -4.57 17.25 8.04
C ALA A 74 -3.55 18.32 8.47
N ASP A 75 -3.42 18.59 9.77
CA ASP A 75 -2.44 19.53 10.31
C ASP A 75 -1.00 19.02 10.20
N GLU A 76 -0.74 17.73 10.44
CA GLU A 76 0.58 17.12 10.26
C GLU A 76 1.05 17.16 8.81
N TRP A 77 0.12 17.11 7.86
CA TRP A 77 0.40 17.16 6.42
C TRP A 77 0.32 18.58 5.87
N ARG A 78 -0.14 19.55 6.67
CA ARG A 78 -0.20 20.96 6.28
C ARG A 78 1.21 21.51 6.12
N ASN A 79 1.43 22.24 5.04
CA ASN A 79 2.69 22.89 4.75
C ASN A 79 2.51 24.40 4.87
N ASP A 80 2.89 24.97 6.01
CA ASP A 80 2.74 26.41 6.29
C ASP A 80 3.38 27.30 5.22
N VAL A 81 4.50 26.86 4.63
CA VAL A 81 5.18 27.57 3.55
C VAL A 81 4.34 27.57 2.28
N PHE A 82 3.66 26.45 1.99
CA PHE A 82 2.74 26.36 0.86
C PHE A 82 1.50 27.24 1.11
N ASP A 83 0.90 27.19 2.30
CA ASP A 83 -0.28 27.99 2.65
C ASP A 83 0.01 29.50 2.59
N ALA A 84 1.19 29.93 3.04
CA ALA A 84 1.66 31.31 2.90
C ALA A 84 1.78 31.71 1.42
N LYS A 85 2.32 30.84 0.56
CA LYS A 85 2.41 31.09 -0.89
C LYS A 85 1.02 31.18 -1.52
N VAL A 86 0.07 30.31 -1.15
CA VAL A 86 -1.32 30.34 -1.63
C VAL A 86 -2.01 31.64 -1.21
N THR A 87 -1.83 32.07 0.05
CA THR A 87 -2.40 33.31 0.58
C THR A 87 -1.83 34.53 -0.13
N ASN A 88 -0.52 34.57 -0.37
CA ASN A 88 0.14 35.66 -1.09
C ASN A 88 -0.31 35.73 -2.55
N TYR A 89 -0.42 34.59 -3.24
CA TYR A 89 -0.91 34.53 -4.61
C TYR A 89 -2.38 35.00 -4.71
N ALA A 90 -3.22 34.63 -3.75
CA ALA A 90 -4.61 35.09 -3.70
C ALA A 90 -4.72 36.61 -3.46
N ALA A 91 -3.82 37.18 -2.66
CA ALA A 91 -3.80 38.61 -2.37
C ALA A 91 -3.26 39.47 -3.53
N ASN A 92 -2.32 38.94 -4.33
CA ASN A 92 -1.77 39.65 -5.49
C ASN A 92 -1.53 38.71 -6.68
N PRO A 93 -2.57 38.41 -7.48
CA PRO A 93 -2.47 37.48 -8.61
C PRO A 93 -1.64 37.99 -9.80
N TYR A 94 -1.33 39.30 -9.84
CA TYR A 94 -0.71 39.99 -10.97
C TYR A 94 0.64 40.62 -10.65
N ASP A 95 1.20 40.30 -9.48
CA ASP A 95 2.64 40.33 -9.28
C ASP A 95 3.28 39.52 -10.43
N GLY A 96 4.04 40.18 -11.30
CA GLY A 96 4.55 39.61 -12.55
C GLY A 96 5.50 38.40 -12.41
N ASP A 97 5.78 37.92 -11.19
CA ASP A 97 6.62 36.74 -10.91
C ASP A 97 5.88 35.62 -10.13
N GLY A 98 4.59 35.81 -9.81
CA GLY A 98 3.80 34.88 -8.99
C GLY A 98 3.40 33.60 -9.73
N THR A 99 4.26 32.58 -9.80
CA THR A 99 3.86 31.24 -10.26
C THR A 99 2.82 30.66 -9.28
N ASN A 100 1.66 30.24 -9.78
CA ASN A 100 0.64 29.56 -8.96
C ASN A 100 1.31 28.45 -8.13
N PRO A 101 1.23 28.46 -6.80
CA PRO A 101 1.90 27.50 -5.93
C PRO A 101 1.58 26.04 -6.29
N TRP A 102 0.35 25.77 -6.75
CA TRP A 102 -0.07 24.44 -7.22
C TRP A 102 0.74 23.95 -8.44
N ASN A 103 1.23 24.86 -9.29
CA ASN A 103 2.07 24.52 -10.44
C ASN A 103 3.55 24.27 -10.07
N THR A 104 3.92 24.52 -8.81
CA THR A 104 5.30 24.33 -8.29
C THR A 104 5.48 23.04 -7.52
N ILE A 105 4.43 22.21 -7.38
CA ILE A 105 4.52 20.91 -6.73
C ILE A 105 5.51 20.03 -7.50
N ALA A 106 6.37 19.32 -6.76
CA ALA A 106 7.44 18.51 -7.33
C ALA A 106 6.92 17.34 -8.16
N ASP A 107 5.79 16.76 -7.73
CA ASP A 107 5.08 15.74 -8.48
C ASP A 107 4.00 16.39 -9.35
N LYS A 108 4.35 16.63 -10.61
CA LYS A 108 3.42 17.11 -11.65
C LYS A 108 2.83 15.95 -12.45
N GLY A 109 3.21 14.72 -12.13
CA GLY A 109 3.20 13.59 -13.04
C GLY A 109 2.31 12.47 -12.54
N GLY A 110 1.01 12.67 -12.67
CA GLY A 110 0.06 11.56 -12.66
C GLY A 110 -1.26 11.97 -12.07
N SER A 111 -2.30 11.93 -12.89
CA SER A 111 -3.64 11.75 -12.32
C SER A 111 -3.58 10.50 -11.42
N PRO A 112 -4.27 10.46 -10.27
CA PRO A 112 -4.41 9.23 -9.50
C PRO A 112 -4.89 8.06 -10.38
N GLU A 113 -5.66 8.38 -11.43
CA GLU A 113 -6.10 7.45 -12.46
C GLU A 113 -4.94 6.80 -13.23
N ASP A 114 -3.86 7.52 -13.52
CA ASP A 114 -2.70 6.98 -14.23
C ASP A 114 -1.96 5.93 -13.38
N VAL A 115 -2.04 6.04 -12.05
CA VAL A 115 -1.47 5.08 -11.10
C VAL A 115 -2.43 3.91 -10.83
N LEU A 116 -3.72 4.20 -10.67
CA LEU A 116 -4.75 3.21 -10.34
C LEU A 116 -5.18 2.36 -11.55
N PHE A 117 -5.13 2.94 -12.75
CA PHE A 117 -5.52 2.31 -14.02
C PHE A 117 -4.34 2.18 -14.98
N ALA A 118 -3.11 2.14 -14.47
CA ALA A 118 -1.94 1.82 -15.27
C ALA A 118 -2.18 0.51 -16.03
N GLU A 119 -2.17 0.59 -17.37
CA GLU A 119 -2.25 -0.62 -18.18
C GLU A 119 -1.11 -1.57 -17.77
N PRO A 120 -1.39 -2.89 -17.65
CA PRO A 120 -0.36 -3.84 -17.32
C PRO A 120 0.76 -3.73 -18.35
N LYS A 121 2.00 -3.56 -17.86
CA LYS A 121 3.18 -3.41 -18.72
C LYS A 121 3.16 -4.49 -19.79
N PRO A 122 3.31 -4.12 -21.09
CA PRO A 122 3.32 -5.12 -22.16
C PRO A 122 4.40 -6.17 -21.87
N GLU A 123 4.07 -7.44 -22.09
CA GLU A 123 5.00 -8.55 -21.86
C GLU A 123 6.29 -8.29 -22.66
N ASN A 124 7.44 -8.47 -22.01
CA ASN A 124 8.72 -8.28 -22.68
C ASN A 124 8.83 -9.31 -23.83
N PRO A 125 9.13 -8.90 -25.08
CA PRO A 125 9.16 -9.80 -26.23
C PRO A 125 10.16 -10.96 -26.07
N HIS A 126 11.21 -10.78 -25.26
CA HIS A 126 12.16 -11.85 -24.97
C HIS A 126 11.54 -12.94 -24.08
N VAL A 127 10.58 -12.62 -23.21
CA VAL A 127 9.91 -13.58 -22.34
C VAL A 127 9.01 -14.51 -23.16
N SER A 128 8.25 -13.94 -24.10
CA SER A 128 7.41 -14.73 -25.02
C SER A 128 8.25 -15.67 -25.90
N LEU A 129 9.41 -15.18 -26.39
CA LEU A 129 10.36 -16.02 -27.12
C LEU A 129 10.90 -17.17 -26.25
N VAL A 130 11.36 -16.87 -25.03
CA VAL A 130 11.88 -17.88 -24.08
C VAL A 130 10.83 -18.95 -23.78
N ARG A 131 9.56 -18.55 -23.57
CA ARG A 131 8.44 -19.47 -23.37
C ARG A 131 8.30 -20.44 -24.55
N GLN A 132 8.30 -19.92 -25.78
CA GLN A 132 8.25 -20.75 -26.99
C GLN A 132 9.40 -21.76 -27.05
N VAL A 133 10.62 -21.35 -26.67
CA VAL A 133 11.79 -22.28 -26.64
C VAL A 133 11.58 -23.42 -25.66
N ILE A 134 11.03 -23.12 -24.49
CA ILE A 134 10.84 -24.10 -23.42
C ILE A 134 9.73 -25.08 -23.83
N GLU A 135 8.64 -24.60 -24.42
CA GLU A 135 7.52 -25.43 -24.85
C GLU A 135 7.88 -26.32 -26.06
N GLU A 136 8.55 -25.76 -27.08
CA GLU A 136 8.81 -26.48 -28.34
C GLU A 136 10.12 -27.28 -28.36
N LYS A 137 11.19 -26.79 -27.70
CA LYS A 137 12.55 -27.35 -27.85
C LYS A 137 13.07 -28.08 -26.62
N CYS A 138 12.40 -27.99 -25.47
CA CYS A 138 12.79 -28.72 -24.26
C CYS A 138 11.93 -29.98 -24.07
N THR A 139 12.54 -31.04 -23.56
CA THR A 139 11.81 -32.25 -23.15
C THR A 139 11.00 -31.98 -21.89
N GLU A 140 9.96 -32.75 -21.61
CA GLU A 140 9.13 -32.61 -20.38
C GLU A 140 9.97 -32.54 -19.09
N ALA A 141 10.97 -33.42 -18.93
CA ALA A 141 11.89 -33.36 -17.78
C ALA A 141 12.76 -32.09 -17.71
N GLN A 142 13.00 -31.41 -18.84
CA GLN A 142 13.71 -30.12 -18.90
C GLN A 142 12.76 -28.95 -18.59
N GLN A 143 11.49 -29.06 -18.99
CA GLN A 143 10.44 -28.10 -18.64
C GLN A 143 10.15 -28.14 -17.14
N ASP A 144 9.92 -29.34 -16.59
CA ASP A 144 9.77 -29.56 -15.14
C ASP A 144 10.93 -28.94 -14.35
N PHE A 145 12.16 -29.19 -14.79
CA PHE A 145 13.35 -28.63 -14.17
C PHE A 145 13.37 -27.10 -14.27
N PHE A 146 12.97 -26.53 -15.42
CA PHE A 146 12.89 -25.09 -15.60
C PHE A 146 11.87 -24.46 -14.66
N HIS A 147 10.66 -25.00 -14.58
CA HIS A 147 9.60 -24.50 -13.70
C HIS A 147 9.99 -24.65 -12.23
N ASN A 148 10.57 -25.77 -11.81
CA ASN A 148 11.00 -25.96 -10.43
C ASN A 148 12.15 -25.01 -10.04
N HIS A 149 13.15 -24.84 -10.90
CA HIS A 149 14.33 -24.03 -10.56
C HIS A 149 14.14 -22.53 -10.78
N PHE A 150 13.55 -22.13 -11.92
CA PHE A 150 13.38 -20.71 -12.27
C PHE A 150 12.00 -20.16 -11.92
N GLY A 151 10.96 -20.99 -11.91
CA GLY A 151 9.59 -20.58 -11.54
C GLY A 151 9.36 -20.63 -10.03
N MET A 152 9.59 -21.78 -9.39
CA MET A 152 9.42 -21.98 -7.95
C MET A 152 10.66 -21.61 -7.12
N GLN A 153 11.77 -21.24 -7.78
CA GLN A 153 13.04 -20.88 -7.13
C GLN A 153 13.60 -21.96 -6.19
N LYS A 154 13.29 -23.24 -6.43
CA LYS A 154 13.85 -24.34 -5.63
C LYS A 154 15.36 -24.47 -5.82
N GLN A 155 16.05 -24.87 -4.75
CA GLN A 155 17.48 -25.15 -4.83
C GLN A 155 17.73 -26.41 -5.66
N MET A 156 18.89 -26.46 -6.32
CA MET A 156 19.25 -27.60 -7.16
C MET A 156 19.38 -28.90 -6.36
N GLU A 157 19.71 -28.78 -5.08
CA GLU A 157 19.82 -29.92 -4.17
C GLU A 157 18.44 -30.46 -3.77
N GLU A 158 17.46 -29.58 -3.56
CA GLU A 158 16.07 -29.97 -3.27
C GLU A 158 15.47 -30.72 -4.47
N ILE A 159 15.66 -30.20 -5.68
CA ILE A 159 15.19 -30.87 -6.91
C ILE A 159 15.89 -32.23 -7.10
N ARG A 160 17.17 -32.34 -6.71
CA ARG A 160 17.93 -33.61 -6.75
C ARG A 160 17.33 -34.66 -5.82
N GLN A 161 16.93 -34.25 -4.61
CA GLN A 161 16.29 -35.11 -3.63
C GLN A 161 14.88 -35.53 -4.08
N GLU A 162 14.09 -34.59 -4.60
CA GLU A 162 12.75 -34.89 -5.16
C GLU A 162 12.84 -35.85 -6.36
N GLU A 163 13.80 -35.66 -7.26
CA GLU A 163 14.06 -36.60 -8.36
C GLU A 163 14.50 -37.98 -7.84
N ALA A 164 15.30 -38.04 -6.77
CA ALA A 164 15.71 -39.31 -6.16
C ALA A 164 14.52 -40.07 -5.55
N VAL A 165 13.58 -39.36 -4.92
CA VAL A 165 12.32 -39.94 -4.42
C VAL A 165 11.44 -40.42 -5.58
N ARG A 166 11.33 -39.64 -6.66
CA ARG A 166 10.48 -39.96 -7.83
C ARG A 166 11.03 -41.10 -8.69
N THR A 167 12.35 -41.15 -8.90
CA THR A 167 13.00 -42.05 -9.87
C THR A 167 13.85 -43.14 -9.23
N GLY A 168 14.01 -43.12 -7.90
CA GLY A 168 14.82 -44.08 -7.14
C GLY A 168 16.33 -43.95 -7.36
N LYS A 169 16.79 -42.96 -8.14
CA LYS A 169 18.20 -42.74 -8.45
C LYS A 169 18.57 -41.30 -8.15
N LEU A 170 19.66 -41.10 -7.40
CA LEU A 170 20.14 -39.77 -7.04
C LEU A 170 20.99 -39.19 -8.19
N PRO A 171 20.51 -38.17 -8.92
CA PRO A 171 21.28 -37.57 -10.01
C PRO A 171 22.54 -36.89 -9.47
N SER A 172 23.67 -36.98 -10.17
CA SER A 172 24.87 -36.24 -9.76
C SER A 172 24.67 -34.72 -9.88
N GLN A 173 25.29 -33.94 -9.01
CA GLN A 173 25.24 -32.46 -9.02
C GLN A 173 25.78 -31.88 -10.35
N VAL A 174 26.75 -32.58 -10.96
CA VAL A 174 27.28 -32.24 -12.29
C VAL A 174 26.22 -32.47 -13.37
N ALA A 175 25.40 -33.52 -13.26
CA ALA A 175 24.33 -33.80 -14.20
C ALA A 175 23.24 -32.73 -14.16
N MET A 176 22.85 -32.25 -12.97
CA MET A 176 21.89 -31.13 -12.82
C MET A 176 22.43 -29.84 -13.42
N THR A 177 23.72 -29.57 -13.20
CA THR A 177 24.40 -28.40 -13.80
C THR A 177 24.43 -28.50 -15.33
N ASN A 178 24.68 -29.69 -15.89
CA ASN A 178 24.68 -29.91 -17.33
C ASN A 178 23.28 -29.78 -17.94
N ARG A 179 22.23 -30.24 -17.25
CA ARG A 179 20.83 -30.04 -17.67
C ARG A 179 20.47 -28.56 -17.71
N LYS A 180 20.81 -27.80 -16.67
CA LYS A 180 20.66 -26.34 -16.63
C LYS A 180 21.39 -25.65 -17.79
N ASN A 181 22.65 -26.01 -18.02
CA ASN A 181 23.45 -25.42 -19.10
C ASN A 181 22.84 -25.70 -20.47
N LYS A 182 22.33 -26.92 -20.71
CA LYS A 182 21.65 -27.25 -21.98
C LYS A 182 20.40 -26.41 -22.23
N ILE A 183 19.61 -26.11 -21.19
CA ILE A 183 18.42 -25.23 -21.32
C ILE A 183 18.88 -23.81 -21.66
N LEU A 184 19.89 -23.30 -20.94
CA LEU A 184 20.44 -21.97 -21.20
C LEU A 184 21.05 -21.86 -22.59
N ASP A 185 21.77 -22.87 -23.08
CA ASP A 185 22.38 -22.87 -24.41
C ASP A 185 21.30 -22.86 -25.52
N LYS A 186 20.16 -23.53 -25.32
CA LYS A 186 19.01 -23.49 -26.25
C LYS A 186 18.38 -22.10 -26.33
N VAL A 187 18.20 -21.45 -25.18
CA VAL A 187 17.66 -20.09 -25.10
C VAL A 187 18.64 -19.07 -25.70
N ALA A 188 19.92 -19.18 -25.35
CA ALA A 188 21.00 -18.34 -25.84
C ALA A 188 21.12 -18.37 -27.37
N LYS A 189 21.00 -19.55 -27.99
CA LYS A 189 21.01 -19.71 -29.45
C LYS A 189 19.92 -18.92 -30.18
N ILE A 190 18.75 -18.74 -29.56
CA ILE A 190 17.60 -18.06 -30.18
C ILE A 190 17.65 -16.56 -29.93
N LEU A 191 18.16 -16.15 -28.77
CA LEU A 191 18.43 -14.75 -28.47
C LEU A 191 19.67 -14.21 -29.20
N GLY A 192 20.48 -15.08 -29.84
CA GLY A 192 21.72 -14.69 -30.51
C GLY A 192 22.83 -14.26 -29.54
N VAL A 193 22.74 -14.65 -28.27
CA VAL A 193 23.67 -14.25 -27.20
C VAL A 193 24.50 -15.46 -26.77
N GLU A 194 25.77 -15.25 -26.40
CA GLU A 194 26.56 -16.32 -25.77
C GLU A 194 26.20 -16.49 -24.29
N ARG A 195 26.16 -17.75 -23.83
CA ARG A 195 25.95 -18.03 -22.41
C ARG A 195 27.11 -17.48 -21.57
N VAL A 196 26.78 -16.71 -20.55
CA VAL A 196 27.74 -16.25 -19.54
C VAL A 196 28.37 -17.47 -18.86
N LYS A 197 29.67 -17.66 -19.08
CA LYS A 197 30.45 -18.71 -18.43
C LYS A 197 30.66 -18.34 -16.96
N ARG A 198 30.52 -19.30 -16.04
CA ARG A 198 30.88 -19.07 -14.64
C ARG A 198 32.37 -18.70 -14.58
N CYS A 199 32.68 -17.52 -14.04
CA CYS A 199 34.05 -17.12 -13.77
C CYS A 199 34.66 -18.11 -12.78
N LYS A 200 35.82 -18.68 -13.12
CA LYS A 200 36.63 -19.42 -12.15
C LYS A 200 37.10 -18.39 -11.12
N HIS A 201 36.57 -18.45 -9.90
CA HIS A 201 37.24 -17.78 -8.80
C HIS A 201 38.55 -18.53 -8.58
N ASN A 202 39.68 -17.84 -8.79
CA ASN A 202 40.94 -18.33 -8.24
C ASN A 202 40.73 -18.40 -6.73
N LYS A 203 40.96 -19.59 -6.18
CA LYS A 203 41.09 -19.74 -4.73
C LYS A 203 42.47 -19.22 -4.39
N ASP A 204 42.53 -18.03 -3.82
CA ASP A 204 43.66 -17.65 -2.97
C ASP A 204 43.61 -18.48 -1.68
#